data_AF-A0A846CZF2-F1
#
_entry.id   AF-A0A846CZF2-F1
#
_cell.length_a   1.000
_cell.length_b   1.000
_cell.length_c   1.000
_cell.angle_alpha   90.00
_cell.angle_beta   90.00
_cell.angle_gamma   90.00
#
_symmetry.space_group_name_H-M   'P 1'
#
loop_
_entity.id
_entity.type
_entity.pdbx_description
1 polymer ?
#
loop_
_entity_poly.entity_id
_entity_poly.type
_entity_poly.pdbx_seq_one_letter_code
_entity_poly.pdbx_strand_id
1 'polypeptide(L)'
;CRDFRVISRWEPTSQTCSCCGFKGGKLDLSIREWECLNCGAKHDRDENAAINILVAGGQPETLNGLGGKQKTTAKVAAACETSTRRGATAR
;
A
#
# COMPACT_ATOMS: atom_id res chain seq x y z
N CYS A 1 -25.30 -5.88 17.38
CA CYS A 1 -24.61 -7.16 17.15
C CYS A 1 -23.11 -6.87 17.13
N ARG A 2 -22.28 -7.55 17.94
CA ARG A 2 -20.82 -7.38 17.91
C ARG A 2 -20.26 -8.50 17.04
N ASP A 3 -19.46 -8.14 16.03
CA ASP A 3 -18.72 -9.11 15.20
C ASP A 3 -17.40 -9.45 15.92
N PHE A 4 -17.09 -10.75 16.04
CA PHE A 4 -15.87 -11.25 16.66
C PHE A 4 -15.21 -12.24 15.72
N ARG A 5 -13.93 -12.00 15.41
CA ARG A 5 -13.16 -12.80 14.46
C ARG A 5 -11.87 -13.27 15.11
N VAL A 6 -11.56 -14.55 14.89
CA VAL A 6 -10.34 -15.19 15.38
C VAL A 6 -9.38 -15.33 14.20
N ILE A 7 -8.16 -14.80 14.35
CA ILE A 7 -7.09 -14.97 13.36
C ILE A 7 -6.22 -16.18 13.70
N SER A 8 -5.35 -16.58 12.76
CA SER A 8 -4.47 -17.73 12.95
C SER A 8 -3.48 -17.49 14.13
N ARG A 9 -3.21 -18.53 14.92
CA ARG A 9 -2.25 -18.45 16.05
C ARG A 9 -0.83 -18.12 15.58
N TRP A 10 -0.48 -18.53 14.37
CA TRP A 10 0.88 -18.43 13.82
C TRP A 10 1.03 -17.27 12.84
N GLU A 11 0.08 -16.33 12.86
CA GLU A 11 0.14 -15.15 12.01
C GLU A 11 1.36 -14.30 12.41
N PRO A 12 2.28 -13.97 11.48
CA PRO A 12 3.51 -13.25 11.78
C PRO A 12 3.26 -11.74 11.95
N THR A 13 2.36 -11.35 12.85
CA THR A 13 1.89 -9.97 13.03
C THR A 13 2.97 -9.04 13.55
N SER A 14 3.89 -9.52 14.40
CA SER A 14 5.02 -8.73 14.91
C SER A 14 6.21 -8.67 13.94
N GLN A 15 6.24 -9.54 12.93
CA GLN A 15 7.36 -9.67 11.97
C GLN A 15 7.02 -9.09 10.59
N THR A 16 5.76 -8.71 10.38
CA THR A 16 5.27 -8.14 9.13
C THR A 16 5.19 -6.62 9.27
N CYS A 17 5.75 -5.88 8.32
CA CYS A 17 5.60 -4.44 8.27
C CYS A 17 4.14 -4.09 7.97
N SER A 18 3.47 -3.38 8.87
CA SER A 18 2.10 -2.89 8.67
C SER A 18 1.96 -1.84 7.56
N CYS A 19 3.05 -1.19 7.15
CA CYS A 19 3.03 -0.19 6.08
C CYS A 19 3.14 -0.81 4.67
N CYS A 20 3.98 -1.84 4.50
CA CYS A 20 4.28 -2.39 3.17
C CYS A 20 4.13 -3.91 3.03
N GLY A 21 3.77 -4.61 4.12
CA GLY A 21 3.59 -6.08 4.13
C GLY A 21 4.90 -6.89 4.11
N PHE A 22 6.06 -6.24 4.15
CA PHE A 22 7.35 -6.93 4.14
C PHE A 22 7.56 -7.75 5.41
N LYS A 23 7.93 -9.02 5.27
CA LYS A 23 8.25 -9.90 6.40
C LYS A 23 9.74 -9.77 6.75
N GLY A 24 10.03 -9.08 7.85
CA GLY A 24 11.39 -8.81 8.33
C GLY A 24 12.13 -10.03 8.90
N GLY A 25 11.46 -11.16 9.05
CA GLY A 25 12.03 -12.38 9.63
C GLY A 25 12.04 -12.39 11.16
N LYS A 26 12.90 -13.23 11.76
CA LYS A 26 13.01 -13.34 13.23
C LYS A 26 13.67 -12.10 13.81
N LEU A 27 12.86 -11.25 14.44
CA LEU A 27 13.31 -10.20 15.34
C LEU A 27 13.59 -10.82 16.73
N ASP A 28 14.72 -10.47 17.33
CA ASP A 28 15.04 -10.88 18.71
C ASP A 28 14.04 -10.27 19.69
N LEU A 29 13.60 -11.02 20.71
CA LEU A 29 12.59 -10.58 21.67
C LEU A 29 12.94 -9.27 22.41
N SER A 30 14.21 -8.90 22.48
CA SER A 30 14.68 -7.64 23.09
C SER A 30 14.42 -6.37 22.24
N ILE A 31 14.21 -6.50 20.93
CA ILE A 31 14.11 -5.37 20.00
C ILE A 31 12.69 -4.77 19.98
N ARG A 32 12.42 -3.77 20.81
CA ARG A 32 11.10 -3.11 20.87
C ARG A 32 10.78 -2.28 19.63
N GLU A 33 11.78 -1.58 19.12
CA GLU A 33 11.65 -0.74 17.93
C GLU A 33 12.54 -1.29 16.81
N TRP A 34 12.02 -1.34 15.59
CA TRP A 34 12.77 -1.79 14.42
C TRP A 34 12.42 -0.95 13.20
N GLU A 35 13.34 -0.90 12.25
CA GLU A 35 13.15 -0.22 10.97
C GLU A 35 12.92 -1.25 9.86
N CYS A 36 11.89 -1.01 9.04
CA CYS A 36 11.58 -1.85 7.91
C CYS A 36 12.62 -1.68 6.80
N LEU A 37 13.34 -2.76 6.47
CA LEU A 37 14.34 -2.77 5.41
C LEU A 37 13.78 -2.50 4.00
N ASN A 38 12.46 -2.65 3.79
CA ASN A 38 11.83 -2.44 2.49
C ASN A 38 11.32 -1.00 2.30
N CYS A 39 10.72 -0.40 3.33
CA CYS A 39 10.10 0.92 3.21
C CYS A 39 10.70 2.01 4.12
N GLY A 40 11.62 1.65 5.02
CA GLY A 40 12.24 2.57 5.98
C GLY A 40 11.31 3.01 7.12
N ALA A 41 10.12 2.44 7.23
CA ALA A 41 9.20 2.76 8.32
C ALA A 41 9.76 2.26 9.66
N LYS A 42 9.71 3.11 10.68
CA LYS A 42 10.03 2.73 12.07
C LYS A 42 8.78 2.20 12.75
N HIS A 43 8.93 1.07 13.43
CA HIS A 43 7.84 0.36 14.08
C HIS A 43 8.18 0.07 15.52
N ASP A 44 7.26 0.40 16.44
CA ASP A 44 7.14 -0.32 17.69
C ASP A 44 6.53 -1.70 17.41
N ARG A 45 7.08 -2.74 18.02
CA ARG A 45 6.67 -4.13 17.79
C ARG A 45 5.21 -4.38 18.12
N ASP A 46 4.75 -3.87 19.27
CA ASP A 46 3.43 -4.18 19.81
C ASP A 46 2.35 -3.38 19.06
N GLU A 47 2.62 -2.11 18.74
CA GLU A 47 1.75 -1.30 17.88
C GLU A 47 1.63 -1.89 16.46
N ASN A 48 2.75 -2.28 15.86
CA ASN A 48 2.75 -2.91 14.54
C ASN A 48 1.97 -4.24 14.53
N ALA A 49 2.13 -5.05 15.59
CA ALA A 49 1.37 -6.28 15.74
C ALA A 49 -0.14 -6.00 15.84
N ALA A 50 -0.55 -5.00 16.62
CA ALA A 50 -1.96 -4.62 16.75
C ALA A 50 -2.58 -4.20 15.41
N ILE A 51 -1.87 -3.40 14.62
CA ILE A 51 -2.33 -2.98 13.28
C ILE A 51 -2.48 -4.19 12.37
N ASN A 52 -1.50 -5.11 12.36
CA ASN A 52 -1.59 -6.32 11.54
C ASN A 52 -2.70 -7.27 11.99
N ILE A 53 -3.00 -7.37 13.29
CA ILE A 53 -4.15 -8.14 13.80
C ILE A 53 -5.46 -7.52 13.31
N LEU A 54 -5.58 -6.19 13.33
CA LEU A 54 -6.75 -5.48 12.85
C LEU A 54 -7.00 -5.76 11.36
N VAL A 55 -5.94 -5.69 10.54
CA VAL A 55 -5.99 -5.99 9.11
C VAL A 55 -6.32 -7.46 8.86
N ALA A 56 -5.69 -8.40 9.57
CA ALA A 56 -6.01 -9.83 9.48
C ALA A 56 -7.44 -10.16 9.92
N GLY A 57 -8.02 -9.35 10.82
CA GLY A 57 -9.44 -9.40 11.18
C GLY A 57 -10.40 -8.95 10.08
N GLY A 58 -9.89 -8.52 8.92
CA GLY A 58 -10.68 -8.11 7.76
C GLY A 58 -11.14 -6.65 7.82
N GLN A 59 -10.46 -5.80 8.60
CA GLN A 59 -10.50 -4.37 8.32
C GLN A 59 -9.71 -4.10 7.04
N PRO A 60 -10.17 -3.18 6.16
CA PRO A 60 -9.42 -2.83 4.97
C PRO A 60 -8.00 -2.42 5.39
N GLU A 61 -7.03 -2.85 4.59
CA GLU A 61 -5.63 -2.51 4.77
C GLU A 61 -5.46 -1.04 5.19
N THR A 62 -4.47 -0.75 6.03
CA THR A 62 -4.00 0.61 6.29
C THR A 62 -3.39 1.21 5.02
N LEU A 63 -4.23 1.41 4.00
CA LEU A 63 -4.04 2.26 2.82
C LEU A 63 -3.76 3.73 3.20
N ASN A 64 -3.80 4.07 4.49
CA ASN A 64 -3.46 5.40 4.98
C ASN A 64 -1.96 5.57 5.30
N GLY A 65 -1.13 4.53 5.08
CA GLY A 65 0.34 4.64 5.08
C GLY A 65 0.96 4.64 3.67
N LEU A 66 0.17 4.35 2.62
CA LEU A 66 0.62 4.47 1.24
C LEU A 66 0.49 5.94 0.80
N GLY A 67 1.35 6.79 1.36
CA GLY A 67 2.00 7.86 0.60
C GLY A 67 2.90 7.29 -0.52
N GLY A 68 2.54 6.14 -1.09
CA GLY A 68 3.12 5.64 -2.31
C GLY A 68 2.78 6.67 -3.36
N LYS A 69 3.80 7.40 -3.80
CA LYS A 69 3.69 8.27 -4.97
C LYS A 69 3.15 7.41 -6.10
N GLN A 70 1.85 7.52 -6.37
CA GLN A 70 1.29 7.21 -7.66
C GLN A 70 2.02 8.15 -8.61
N LYS A 71 3.12 7.68 -9.21
CA LYS A 71 3.60 8.28 -10.45
C LYS A 71 2.60 7.85 -11.50
N THR A 72 1.40 8.43 -11.46
CA THR A 72 0.60 8.56 -12.66
C THR A 72 1.47 9.40 -13.59
N THR A 73 2.22 8.74 -14.46
CA THR A 73 2.61 9.37 -15.71
C THR A 73 1.28 9.70 -16.37
N ALA A 74 0.85 10.95 -16.22
CA ALA A 74 -0.22 11.50 -17.01
C ALA A 74 0.28 11.39 -18.46
N LYS A 75 -0.21 10.42 -19.21
CA LYS A 75 -0.15 10.52 -20.66
C LYS A 75 -1.00 11.74 -20.99
N VAL A 76 -0.33 12.87 -21.24
CA VAL A 76 -0.96 14.07 -21.79
C VAL A 76 -1.64 13.63 -23.08
N ALA A 77 -2.98 13.70 -23.10
CA ALA A 77 -3.72 13.56 -24.33
C ALA A 77 -3.29 14.73 -25.23
N ALA A 78 -2.61 14.41 -26.32
CA ALA A 78 -2.30 15.40 -27.34
C ALA A 78 -3.61 15.84 -27.99
N ALA A 79 -4.14 16.97 -27.52
CA ALA A 79 -5.09 17.75 -28.30
C ALA A 79 -4.29 18.40 -29.44
N CYS A 80 -4.56 17.99 -30.67
CA CYS A 80 -4.34 18.86 -31.82
C CYS A 80 -5.50 18.66 -32.79
N GLU A 81 -6.45 19.57 -32.70
CA GLU A 81 -7.40 19.83 -33.77
C GLU A 81 -6.64 20.64 -34.84
N THR A 82 -6.68 20.22 -36.10
CA THR A 82 -6.47 21.15 -37.20
C THR A 82 -7.37 20.79 -38.37
N SER A 83 -8.15 21.80 -38.72
CA SER A 83 -9.19 21.90 -39.72
C SER A 83 -8.65 21.92 -41.16
N THR A 84 -9.57 21.60 -42.08
CA THR A 84 -9.63 22.02 -43.50
C THR A 84 -8.81 21.25 -44.53
N ARG A 85 -9.54 20.57 -45.44
CA ARG A 85 -9.23 20.64 -46.88
C ARG A 85 -10.49 21.06 -47.64
N ARG A 86 -10.51 22.31 -48.11
CA ARG A 86 -11.34 22.71 -49.26
C ARG A 86 -10.55 22.43 -50.52
N GLY A 87 -11.22 21.91 -51.54
CA GLY A 87 -10.66 21.72 -52.87
C GLY A 87 -11.64 21.00 -53.79
N ALA A 88 -12.67 21.73 -54.23
CA ALA A 88 -13.52 21.33 -55.33
C ALA A 88 -12.76 21.44 -56.65
N THR A 89 -12.92 20.48 -57.56
CA THR A 89 -13.03 20.72 -59.00
C THR A 89 -13.72 19.54 -59.67
N ALA A 90 -14.77 19.84 -60.42
CA ALA A 90 -15.51 18.95 -61.30
C ALA A 90 -14.76 18.74 -62.63
N ARG A 91 -14.96 17.57 -63.26
CA ARG A 91 -15.26 17.48 -64.70
C ARG A 91 -15.89 16.14 -65.04
#